data_AF-A0A7S0MIN5-F1
#
_entry.id   AF-A0A7S0MIN5-F1
#
_cell.length_a   1.000
_cell.length_b   1.000
_cell.length_c   1.000
_cell.angle_alpha   90.00
_cell.angle_beta   90.00
_cell.angle_gamma   90.00
#
_symmetry.space_group_name_H-M   'P 1'
#
loop_
_entity.id
_entity.type
_entity.pdbx_description
1 polymer ?
#
loop_
_entity_poly.entity_id
_entity_poly.type
_entity_poly.pdbx_seq_one_letter_code
_entity_poly.pdbx_strand_id
1 'polypeptide(L)'
;KMVTMHIGLSREFASQPLLHRIRLMVDEETLRDSEIYFKNSKTSLRANTFLLGLASPVLHKMLCGHFSESAARRVELDDVDEAIFIKLLDLWCGKELPQEEVADVLALASVADRLAMTEVGAALEEAIIGRLDVALCGDVLMDSGRLGLGRVQAEARRL
;
A
#
# COMPACT_ATOMS: atom_id res chain seq x y z
N LYS A 1 0.48 2.29 30.68
CA LYS A 1 1.79 2.65 30.08
C LYS A 1 1.57 2.72 28.58
N MET A 2 1.59 3.92 27.99
CA MET A 2 1.50 4.09 26.53
C MET A 2 2.74 3.48 25.89
N VAL A 3 2.53 2.45 25.07
CA VAL A 3 3.57 1.91 24.20
C VAL A 3 3.30 2.54 22.83
N THR A 4 4.10 3.54 22.47
CA THR A 4 4.19 4.00 21.09
C THR A 4 4.79 2.84 20.30
N MET A 5 3.93 2.08 19.61
CA MET A 5 4.36 1.00 18.75
C MET A 5 4.97 1.62 17.50
N HIS A 6 6.30 1.72 17.49
CA HIS A 6 7.06 1.86 16.26
C HIS A 6 6.88 0.56 15.50
N ILE A 7 5.87 0.51 14.63
CA ILE A 7 5.75 -0.54 13.61
C ILE A 7 7.09 -0.54 12.90
N GLY A 8 7.82 -1.64 13.01
CA GLY A 8 9.19 -1.79 12.55
C GLY A 8 9.28 -1.80 11.02
N LEU A 9 9.00 -0.68 10.37
CA LEU A 9 9.86 -0.20 9.31
C LEU A 9 10.90 0.66 10.02
N SER A 10 12.04 0.04 10.35
CA SER A 10 13.13 0.58 11.15
C SER A 10 13.23 2.11 11.13
N ARG A 11 13.40 2.73 12.31
CA ARG A 11 13.78 4.16 12.51
C ARG A 11 14.98 4.66 11.66
N GLU A 12 15.60 3.79 10.87
CA GLU A 12 16.68 4.05 9.92
C GLU A 12 16.21 4.47 8.51
N PHE A 13 14.93 4.29 8.14
CA PHE A 13 14.45 4.61 6.78
C PHE A 13 14.31 6.11 6.51
N ALA A 14 13.98 6.91 7.52
CA ALA A 14 13.91 8.38 7.41
C ALA A 14 15.28 9.02 7.06
N SER A 15 16.38 8.28 7.23
CA SER A 15 17.76 8.68 6.91
C SER A 15 18.30 8.12 5.58
N GLN A 16 17.49 7.40 4.79
CA GLN A 16 17.95 6.87 3.52
C GLN A 16 17.79 7.89 2.38
N PRO A 17 18.90 8.38 1.78
CA PRO A 17 18.84 9.36 0.69
C PRO A 17 18.11 8.82 -0.55
N LEU A 18 18.00 7.50 -0.69
CA LEU A 18 17.28 6.87 -1.81
C LEU A 18 15.77 7.03 -1.70
N LEU A 19 15.16 6.74 -0.54
CA LEU A 19 13.71 6.89 -0.33
C LEU A 19 13.29 8.35 -0.44
N HIS A 20 14.09 9.26 0.11
CA HIS A 20 13.88 10.70 -0.07
C HIS A 20 13.88 11.09 -1.56
N ARG A 21 14.81 10.56 -2.36
CA ARG A 21 14.87 10.84 -3.80
C ARG A 21 13.71 10.21 -4.57
N ILE A 22 13.32 8.98 -4.25
CA ILE A 22 12.14 8.33 -4.83
C ILE A 22 10.91 9.18 -4.56
N ARG A 23 10.75 9.67 -3.33
CA ARG A 23 9.64 10.55 -2.97
C ARG A 23 9.65 11.87 -3.75
N LEU A 24 10.80 12.53 -3.85
CA LEU A 24 10.92 13.72 -4.71
C LEU A 24 10.46 13.40 -6.15
N MET A 25 10.81 12.24 -6.68
CA MET A 25 10.40 11.82 -8.03
C MET A 25 8.89 11.48 -8.13
N VAL A 26 8.26 10.99 -7.06
CA VAL A 26 6.80 10.78 -7.01
C VAL A 26 6.07 12.12 -7.04
N ASP A 27 6.57 13.09 -6.27
CA ASP A 27 5.92 14.39 -6.11
C ASP A 27 6.16 15.31 -7.34
N GLU A 28 7.24 15.10 -8.10
CA GLU A 28 7.64 15.91 -9.25
C GLU A 28 6.63 15.83 -10.42
N GLU A 29 5.96 16.94 -10.71
CA GLU A 29 4.91 17.01 -11.74
C GLU A 29 5.42 16.68 -13.14
N THR A 30 6.65 17.08 -13.46
CA THR A 30 7.26 16.87 -14.77
C THR A 30 7.54 15.40 -15.10
N LEU A 31 7.59 14.54 -14.08
CA LEU A 31 7.81 13.11 -14.22
C LEU A 31 6.51 12.29 -14.34
N ARG A 32 5.34 12.93 -14.25
CA ARG A 32 4.05 12.22 -14.29
C ARG A 32 3.60 11.98 -15.74
N ASP A 33 3.71 10.74 -16.19
CA ASP A 33 3.41 10.30 -17.57
C ASP A 33 2.21 9.34 -17.67
N SER A 34 1.55 9.05 -16.54
CA SER A 34 0.36 8.21 -16.45
C SER A 34 -0.75 8.84 -15.63
N GLU A 35 -1.96 8.39 -15.91
CA GLU A 35 -3.18 8.74 -15.18
C GLU A 35 -3.86 7.47 -14.65
N ILE A 36 -4.16 7.48 -13.37
CA ILE A 36 -4.90 6.42 -12.69
C ILE A 36 -6.31 6.93 -12.41
N TYR A 37 -7.29 6.15 -12.83
CA TYR A 37 -8.71 6.41 -12.62
C TYR A 37 -9.27 5.43 -11.61
N PHE A 38 -10.09 5.94 -10.70
CA PHE A 38 -10.78 5.15 -9.69
C PHE A 38 -12.28 5.25 -9.94
N LYS A 39 -13.00 4.12 -9.89
CA LYS A 39 -14.42 4.04 -10.29
C LYS A 39 -15.36 5.04 -9.59
N ASN A 40 -15.06 5.38 -8.35
CA ASN A 40 -15.85 6.32 -7.54
C ASN A 40 -15.24 7.73 -7.45
N SER A 41 -14.12 7.98 -8.14
CA SER A 41 -13.47 9.29 -8.14
C SER A 41 -13.91 10.13 -9.33
N LYS A 42 -14.11 11.42 -9.09
CA LYS A 42 -14.32 12.42 -10.15
C LYS A 42 -13.01 12.92 -10.74
N THR A 43 -11.89 12.55 -10.13
CA THR A 43 -10.54 12.99 -10.47
C THR A 43 -9.68 11.80 -10.84
N SER A 44 -8.65 12.05 -11.63
CA SER A 44 -7.57 11.09 -11.89
C SER A 44 -6.32 11.47 -11.10
N LEU A 45 -5.58 10.46 -10.66
CA LEU A 45 -4.28 10.65 -10.04
C LEU A 45 -3.20 10.57 -11.11
N ARG A 46 -2.43 11.65 -11.28
CA ARG A 46 -1.26 11.64 -12.15
C ARG A 46 -0.05 11.07 -11.41
N ALA A 47 0.67 10.16 -12.04
CA ALA A 47 1.80 9.46 -11.44
C ALA A 47 2.87 9.08 -12.48
N ASN A 48 4.05 8.71 -11.99
CA ASN A 48 5.16 8.24 -12.82
C ASN A 48 5.06 6.72 -13.05
N THR A 49 4.97 6.30 -14.30
CA THR A 49 4.80 4.90 -14.70
C THR A 49 5.93 4.01 -14.21
N PHE A 50 7.17 4.49 -14.26
CA PHE A 50 8.34 3.72 -13.83
C PHE A 50 8.28 3.42 -12.34
N LEU A 51 7.96 4.42 -11.50
CA LEU A 51 7.85 4.25 -10.06
C LEU A 51 6.68 3.34 -9.68
N LEU A 52 5.52 3.48 -10.32
CA LEU A 52 4.39 2.57 -10.10
C LEU A 52 4.71 1.13 -10.48
N GLY A 53 5.41 0.94 -11.60
CA GLY A 53 5.84 -0.38 -12.03
C GLY A 53 6.89 -1.01 -11.12
N LEU A 54 7.72 -0.19 -10.48
CA LEU A 54 8.65 -0.66 -9.44
C LEU A 54 7.92 -1.04 -8.15
N ALA A 55 6.91 -0.26 -7.77
CA ALA A 55 6.13 -0.46 -6.56
C ALA A 55 5.20 -1.68 -6.64
N SER A 56 4.69 -2.00 -7.83
CA SER A 56 3.70 -3.05 -8.04
C SER A 56 3.90 -3.76 -9.38
N PRO A 57 4.15 -5.08 -9.37
CA PRO A 57 4.14 -5.90 -10.58
C PRO A 57 2.79 -5.88 -11.32
N VAL A 58 1.69 -5.73 -10.59
CA VAL A 58 0.33 -5.61 -11.16
C VAL A 58 0.22 -4.31 -11.97
N LEU A 59 0.60 -3.18 -11.37
CA LEU A 59 0.61 -1.89 -12.06
C LEU A 59 1.59 -1.89 -13.22
N HIS A 60 2.78 -2.50 -13.07
CA HIS A 60 3.73 -2.67 -14.17
C HIS A 60 3.07 -3.36 -15.36
N LYS A 61 2.35 -4.45 -15.13
CA LYS A 61 1.66 -5.19 -16.19
C LYS A 61 0.52 -4.38 -16.80
N MET A 62 -0.25 -3.62 -16.01
CA MET A 62 -1.32 -2.76 -16.52
C MET A 62 -0.77 -1.60 -17.36
N LEU A 63 0.35 -0.99 -16.95
CA LEU A 63 0.95 0.17 -17.60
C LEU A 63 1.80 -0.19 -18.82
N CYS A 64 2.48 -1.35 -18.80
CA CYS A 64 3.43 -1.76 -19.84
C CYS A 64 2.91 -2.91 -20.72
N GLY A 65 1.84 -3.59 -20.31
CA GLY A 65 1.24 -4.70 -21.07
C GLY A 65 0.40 -4.24 -22.26
N HIS A 66 -0.03 -2.98 -22.28
CA HIS A 66 -0.71 -2.37 -23.41
C HIS A 66 0.30 -1.59 -24.26
N PHE A 67 0.80 -2.21 -25.34
CA PHE A 67 1.69 -1.61 -26.35
C PHE A 67 1.02 -0.51 -27.20
N SER A 68 0.00 0.20 -26.70
CA SER A 68 -0.58 1.34 -27.39
C SER A 68 0.20 2.60 -27.04
N GLU A 69 0.95 3.15 -28.00
CA GLU A 69 1.72 4.39 -27.94
C GLU A 69 0.83 5.66 -27.83
N SER A 70 -0.20 5.67 -27.00
CA SER A 70 -0.99 6.89 -26.75
C SER A 70 -0.34 7.75 -25.66
N ALA A 71 -0.35 9.06 -25.87
CA ALA A 71 0.35 10.10 -25.10
C ALA A 71 -0.02 10.24 -23.60
N ALA A 72 -0.78 9.31 -23.02
CA ALA A 72 -0.95 9.11 -21.59
C ALA A 72 -1.28 7.63 -21.34
N ARG A 73 -0.51 6.96 -20.45
CA ARG A 73 -0.83 5.59 -20.02
C ARG A 73 -1.96 5.66 -18.99
N ARG A 74 -3.10 5.05 -19.31
CA ARG A 74 -4.29 5.05 -18.47
C ARG A 74 -4.45 3.72 -17.75
N VAL A 75 -4.65 3.77 -16.44
CA VAL A 75 -4.95 2.62 -15.59
C VAL A 75 -6.28 2.85 -14.90
N GLU A 76 -7.14 1.83 -14.88
CA GLU A 76 -8.41 1.86 -14.18
C GLU A 76 -8.35 0.88 -13.00
N LEU A 77 -8.55 1.41 -11.79
CA LEU A 77 -8.61 0.65 -10.55
C LEU A 77 -10.06 0.71 -10.02
N ASP A 78 -10.87 -0.25 -10.43
CA ASP A 78 -12.33 -0.20 -10.22
C ASP A 78 -12.80 -0.53 -8.81
N ASP A 79 -11.90 -1.08 -8.01
CA ASP A 79 -12.15 -1.75 -6.74
C ASP A 79 -11.14 -1.31 -5.67
N VAL A 80 -10.43 -0.22 -5.94
CA VAL A 80 -9.51 0.45 -5.02
C VAL A 80 -9.97 1.88 -4.85
N ASP A 81 -10.12 2.32 -3.60
CA ASP A 81 -10.38 3.73 -3.32
C ASP A 81 -9.10 4.55 -3.46
N GLU A 82 -9.21 5.73 -4.07
CA GLU A 82 -8.10 6.66 -4.31
C GLU A 82 -7.32 6.97 -3.02
N ALA A 83 -8.03 7.19 -1.90
CA ALA A 83 -7.41 7.48 -0.62
C ALA A 83 -6.59 6.30 -0.07
N ILE A 84 -7.04 5.06 -0.28
CA ILE A 84 -6.30 3.86 0.13
C ILE A 84 -5.06 3.71 -0.73
N PHE A 85 -5.18 3.92 -2.05
CA PHE A 85 -4.07 3.86 -2.98
C PHE A 85 -2.96 4.87 -2.64
N ILE A 86 -3.33 6.12 -2.35
CA ILE A 86 -2.38 7.16 -1.94
C ILE A 86 -1.65 6.77 -0.65
N LYS A 87 -2.38 6.23 0.35
CA LYS A 87 -1.76 5.74 1.60
C LYS A 87 -0.76 4.61 1.34
N LEU A 88 -1.03 3.70 0.40
CA LEU A 88 -0.09 2.64 0.04
C LEU A 88 1.18 3.16 -0.64
N LEU A 89 1.06 4.15 -1.52
CA LEU A 89 2.23 4.81 -2.13
C LEU A 89 3.06 5.56 -1.09
N ASP A 90 2.38 6.22 -0.15
CA ASP A 90 3.01 6.89 0.98
C ASP A 90 3.84 5.92 1.83
N LEU A 91 3.26 4.76 2.17
CA LEU A 91 3.96 3.67 2.86
C LEU A 91 5.13 3.11 2.05
N TRP A 92 4.95 2.92 0.75
CA TRP A 92 6.02 2.47 -0.16
C TRP A 92 7.19 3.45 -0.22
N CYS A 93 6.90 4.75 -0.16
CA CYS A 93 7.90 5.83 -0.04
C CYS A 93 8.50 5.96 1.37
N GLY A 94 8.11 5.09 2.31
CA GLY A 94 8.64 5.07 3.67
C GLY A 94 8.00 6.09 4.62
N LYS A 95 6.81 6.62 4.34
CA LYS A 95 6.04 7.35 5.36
C LYS A 95 5.60 6.39 6.45
N GLU A 96 5.52 6.90 7.68
CA GLU A 96 4.99 6.14 8.81
C GLU A 96 3.49 5.87 8.58
N LEU A 97 3.06 4.67 8.99
CA LEU A 97 1.64 4.35 9.04
C LEU A 97 0.98 5.30 10.06
N PRO A 98 -0.06 6.07 9.68
CA PRO A 98 -0.78 6.89 10.64
C PRO A 98 -1.40 6.01 11.74
N GLN A 99 -1.76 6.61 12.88
CA GLN A 99 -2.53 5.90 13.88
C GLN A 99 -3.97 5.69 13.39
N GLU A 100 -4.16 4.63 12.63
CA GLU A 100 -5.44 4.20 12.07
C GLU A 100 -6.06 3.08 12.92
N GLU A 101 -7.37 2.85 12.78
CA GLU A 101 -8.02 1.69 13.40
C GLU A 101 -7.55 0.39 12.73
N VAL A 102 -7.64 -0.75 13.44
CA VAL A 102 -7.18 -2.04 12.87
C VAL A 102 -7.93 -2.39 11.58
N ALA A 103 -9.21 -2.04 11.49
CA ALA A 103 -10.02 -2.22 10.28
C ALA A 103 -9.43 -1.46 9.06
N ASP A 104 -8.94 -0.24 9.25
CA ASP A 104 -8.33 0.56 8.18
C ASP A 104 -6.98 -0.04 7.74
N VAL A 105 -6.20 -0.55 8.69
CA VAL A 105 -4.93 -1.24 8.40
C VAL A 105 -5.18 -2.55 7.64
N LEU A 106 -6.24 -3.28 7.99
CA LEU A 106 -6.68 -4.48 7.26
C LEU A 106 -7.12 -4.14 5.83
N ALA A 107 -7.85 -3.04 5.63
CA ALA A 107 -8.24 -2.57 4.30
C ALA A 107 -7.01 -2.20 3.44
N LEU A 108 -6.03 -1.51 4.03
CA LEU A 108 -4.75 -1.23 3.37
C LEU A 108 -4.03 -2.53 3.00
N ALA A 109 -3.94 -3.48 3.92
CA ALA A 109 -3.23 -4.75 3.71
C ALA A 109 -3.88 -5.57 2.58
N SER A 110 -5.22 -5.58 2.54
CA SER A 110 -5.97 -6.21 1.45
C SER A 110 -5.65 -5.60 0.09
N VAL A 111 -5.64 -4.27 -0.03
CA VAL A 111 -5.33 -3.62 -1.32
C VAL A 111 -3.86 -3.81 -1.69
N ALA A 112 -2.95 -3.80 -0.72
CA ALA A 112 -1.52 -4.06 -0.94
C ALA A 112 -1.29 -5.47 -1.53
N ASP A 113 -1.97 -6.50 -1.00
CA ASP A 113 -1.92 -7.86 -1.52
C ASP A 113 -2.41 -7.93 -2.97
N ARG A 114 -3.58 -7.32 -3.25
CA ARG A 114 -4.18 -7.30 -4.60
C ARG A 114 -3.32 -6.59 -5.63
N LEU A 115 -2.60 -5.54 -5.23
CA LEU A 115 -1.64 -4.82 -6.06
C LEU A 115 -0.24 -5.47 -6.01
N ALA A 116 -0.04 -6.58 -5.31
CA ALA A 116 1.24 -7.25 -5.13
C ALA A 116 2.36 -6.34 -4.61
N MET A 117 2.04 -5.40 -3.72
CA MET A 117 2.99 -4.50 -3.05
C MET A 117 3.60 -5.19 -1.82
N THR A 118 4.46 -6.18 -2.06
CA THR A 118 4.91 -7.17 -1.07
C THR A 118 5.55 -6.53 0.17
N GLU A 119 6.43 -5.54 0.01
CA GLU A 119 7.13 -4.87 1.11
C GLU A 119 6.17 -4.08 2.00
N VAL A 120 5.19 -3.39 1.38
CA VAL A 120 4.15 -2.65 2.11
C VAL A 120 3.21 -3.61 2.81
N GLY A 121 2.80 -4.71 2.14
CA GLY A 121 1.99 -5.76 2.73
C GLY A 121 2.63 -6.35 3.98
N ALA A 122 3.93 -6.70 3.92
CA ALA A 122 4.65 -7.21 5.08
C ALA A 122 4.69 -6.22 6.25
N ALA A 123 4.91 -4.93 5.98
CA ALA A 123 4.90 -3.89 7.01
C ALA A 123 3.52 -3.73 7.69
N LEU A 124 2.45 -3.82 6.89
CA LEU A 124 1.08 -3.76 7.40
C LEU A 124 0.73 -5.01 8.23
N GLU A 125 1.18 -6.20 7.82
CA GLU A 125 1.02 -7.41 8.63
C GLU A 125 1.74 -7.29 9.98
N GLU A 126 2.98 -6.78 10.03
CA GLU A 126 3.67 -6.50 11.29
C GLU A 126 2.89 -5.51 12.17
N ALA A 127 2.31 -4.48 11.57
CA ALA A 127 1.49 -3.50 12.27
C ALA A 127 0.27 -4.13 12.92
N ILE A 128 -0.41 -5.02 12.19
CA ILE A 128 -1.57 -5.75 12.69
C ILE A 128 -1.15 -6.71 13.79
N ILE A 129 -0.07 -7.47 13.57
CA ILE A 129 0.43 -8.46 14.52
C ILE A 129 0.78 -7.83 15.86
N GLY A 130 1.48 -6.70 15.87
CA GLY A 130 1.82 -6.05 17.15
C GLY A 130 0.60 -5.48 17.91
N ARG A 131 -0.55 -5.33 17.25
CA ARG A 131 -1.81 -4.87 17.85
C ARG A 131 -2.78 -6.01 18.16
N LEU A 132 -2.47 -7.24 17.77
CA LEU A 132 -3.36 -8.39 17.98
C LEU A 132 -3.63 -8.60 19.48
N ASP A 133 -4.91 -8.72 19.79
CA ASP A 133 -5.39 -9.17 21.08
C ASP A 133 -6.58 -10.13 20.88
N VAL A 134 -7.05 -10.74 21.98
CA VAL A 134 -8.14 -11.73 21.94
C VAL A 134 -9.44 -11.15 21.39
N ALA A 135 -9.68 -9.84 21.54
CA ALA A 135 -10.88 -9.19 21.03
C ALA A 135 -10.81 -8.99 19.51
N LEU A 136 -9.62 -8.64 19.00
CA LEU A 136 -9.35 -8.41 17.58
C LEU A 136 -9.20 -9.71 16.78
N CYS A 137 -8.90 -10.84 17.42
CA CYS A 137 -8.74 -12.13 16.74
C CYS A 137 -9.97 -12.56 15.94
N GLY A 138 -11.19 -12.30 16.45
CA GLY A 138 -12.43 -12.67 15.76
C GLY A 138 -12.59 -11.95 14.42
N ASP A 139 -12.45 -10.62 14.44
CA ASP A 139 -12.57 -9.77 13.27
C ASP A 139 -11.44 -10.06 12.28
N VAL A 140 -10.21 -10.16 12.79
CA VAL A 140 -9.03 -10.48 11.99
C VAL A 140 -9.18 -11.86 11.33
N LEU A 141 -9.63 -12.90 12.03
CA LEU A 141 -9.78 -14.24 11.42
C LEU A 141 -10.92 -14.30 10.41
N MET A 142 -12.01 -13.55 10.61
CA MET A 142 -13.08 -13.44 9.62
C MET A 142 -12.61 -12.74 8.34
N ASP A 143 -11.86 -11.64 8.49
CA ASP A 143 -11.44 -10.82 7.35
C ASP A 143 -10.19 -11.38 6.68
N SER A 144 -9.16 -11.76 7.43
CA SER A 144 -7.88 -12.27 6.89
C SER A 144 -8.03 -13.55 6.08
N GLY A 145 -9.02 -14.39 6.37
CA GLY A 145 -9.36 -15.61 5.60
C GLY A 145 -9.58 -15.35 4.11
N ARG A 146 -10.02 -14.14 3.76
CA ARG A 146 -10.34 -13.71 2.40
C ARG A 146 -9.27 -12.82 1.76
N LEU A 147 -8.33 -12.31 2.55
CA LEU A 147 -7.47 -11.18 2.16
C LEU A 147 -5.98 -11.53 1.97
N GLY A 148 -5.63 -12.82 1.88
CA GLY A 148 -4.24 -13.24 1.63
C GLY A 148 -3.27 -13.04 2.81
N LEU A 149 -3.76 -12.58 3.96
CA LEU A 149 -2.94 -12.22 5.15
C LEU A 149 -2.52 -13.46 5.97
N GLY A 150 -1.75 -14.35 5.35
CA GLY A 150 -1.39 -15.65 5.92
C GLY A 150 -0.59 -15.55 7.23
N ARG A 151 0.27 -14.53 7.38
CA ARG A 151 1.06 -14.35 8.61
C ARG A 151 0.18 -13.89 9.76
N VAL A 152 -0.72 -12.96 9.50
CA VAL A 152 -1.70 -12.48 10.48
C VAL A 152 -2.60 -13.63 10.94
N GLN A 153 -3.09 -14.48 10.02
CA GLN A 153 -3.89 -15.67 10.38
C GLN A 153 -3.12 -16.63 11.29
N ALA A 154 -1.86 -16.90 10.96
CA ALA A 154 -1.03 -17.83 11.72
C ALA A 154 -0.82 -17.33 13.17
N GLU A 155 -0.63 -16.02 13.34
CA GLU A 155 -0.41 -15.43 14.66
C GLU A 155 -1.72 -15.30 15.46
N ALA A 156 -2.82 -14.90 14.82
CA ALA A 156 -4.14 -14.84 15.47
C ALA A 156 -4.62 -16.20 16.00
N ARG A 157 -4.22 -17.32 15.38
CA ARG A 157 -4.53 -18.69 15.84
C ARG A 157 -3.69 -19.14 17.05
N ARG A 158 -2.63 -18.41 17.40
CA ARG A 158 -1.73 -18.74 18.53
C ARG A 158 -2.12 -18.05 19.84
N LEU A 159 -2.97 -17.03 19.76
CA LEU A 159 -3.56 -16.32 20.90
C LEU A 159 -4.73 -17.10 21.50
#